data_AF-G1M6U4-F1
#
_entry.id   AF-G1M6U4-F1
#
_cell.length_a   1.000
_cell.length_b   1.000
_cell.length_c   1.000
_cell.angle_alpha   90.00
_cell.angle_beta   90.00
_cell.angle_gamma   90.00
#
_symmetry.space_group_name_H-M   'P 1'
#
loop_
_entity.id
_entity.type
_entity.pdbx_description
1 polymer ?
#
loop_
_entity_poly.entity_id
_entity_poly.type
_entity_poly.pdbx_seq_one_letter_code
_entity_poly.pdbx_strand_id
1 'polypeptide(L)'
;MMRLTINRSMDPRNMFALWRVPAPFKPITRKGMGHRMGGGKGAIDHYVTPVKAGRLIVEVGGRCEFKEVQGFLDQVAHKLPFPAKAVSRETLEKMRKDQEEREQNNQNPWTFERIATANMLGIRKVLSPYDLTQKGRYWGKFYMPERV
;
A
#
# COMPACT_ATOMS: atom_id res chain seq x y z
N MET A 1 -18.53 -1.15 3.79
CA MET A 1 -17.89 -0.39 4.89
C MET A 1 -17.33 0.95 4.38
N MET A 2 -16.31 0.99 3.50
CA MET A 2 -15.75 2.26 2.98
C MET A 2 -16.79 3.18 2.32
N ARG A 3 -17.54 2.66 1.33
CA ARG A 3 -18.57 3.42 0.60
C ARG A 3 -19.59 4.06 1.54
N LEU A 4 -20.03 3.32 2.57
CA LEU A 4 -21.03 3.81 3.51
C LEU A 4 -20.47 4.91 4.42
N THR A 5 -19.24 4.76 4.91
CA THR A 5 -18.58 5.79 5.73
C THR A 5 -18.38 7.07 4.93
N ILE A 6 -17.82 6.98 3.72
CA ILE A 6 -17.59 8.16 2.87
C ILE A 6 -18.91 8.87 2.56
N ASN A 7 -19.93 8.15 2.09
CA ASN A 7 -21.21 8.76 1.72
C ASN A 7 -21.97 9.38 2.90
N ARG A 8 -21.73 8.93 4.14
CA ARG A 8 -22.37 9.51 5.34
C ARG A 8 -21.66 10.76 5.86
N SER A 9 -20.36 10.86 5.64
CA SER A 9 -19.53 11.94 6.17
C SER A 9 -19.25 13.06 5.15
N MET A 10 -19.40 12.77 3.86
CA MET A 10 -19.12 13.71 2.76
C MET A 10 -20.33 14.61 2.47
N ASP A 11 -20.09 15.89 2.19
CA ASP A 11 -21.10 16.82 1.67
C ASP A 11 -21.26 16.66 0.14
N PRO A 12 -22.42 16.18 -0.37
CA PRO A 12 -22.63 15.93 -1.80
C PRO A 12 -22.60 17.17 -2.69
N ARG A 13 -22.77 18.38 -2.12
CA ARG A 13 -22.79 19.63 -2.91
C ARG A 13 -21.39 20.14 -3.23
N ASN A 14 -20.48 19.99 -2.26
CA ASN A 14 -19.15 20.57 -2.31
C ASN A 14 -18.06 19.55 -2.60
N MET A 15 -18.30 18.26 -2.34
CA MET A 15 -17.31 17.18 -2.45
C MET A 15 -17.80 16.05 -3.37
N PHE A 16 -16.85 15.36 -4.00
CA PHE A 16 -17.08 14.14 -4.76
C PHE A 16 -15.99 13.12 -4.47
N ALA A 17 -16.30 11.82 -4.63
CA ALA A 17 -15.37 10.73 -4.43
C ALA A 17 -15.33 9.78 -5.65
N LEU A 18 -14.12 9.37 -6.04
CA LEU A 18 -13.87 8.45 -7.14
C LEU A 18 -13.11 7.21 -6.66
N TRP A 19 -13.54 6.04 -7.13
CA TRP A 19 -12.86 4.78 -6.85
C TRP A 19 -11.68 4.59 -7.81
N ARG A 20 -10.48 4.41 -7.27
CA ARG A 20 -9.25 4.17 -8.05
C ARG A 20 -8.87 2.68 -8.15
N VAL A 21 -9.67 1.82 -7.52
CA VAL A 21 -9.50 0.37 -7.50
C VAL A 21 -10.66 -0.27 -8.28
N PRO A 22 -10.39 -1.21 -9.20
CA PRO A 22 -11.45 -1.88 -9.95
C PRO A 22 -12.28 -2.80 -9.06
N ALA A 23 -13.43 -3.19 -9.59
CA ALA A 23 -14.26 -4.22 -8.97
C ALA A 23 -13.47 -5.53 -8.75
N PRO A 24 -13.81 -6.33 -7.73
CA PRO A 24 -13.14 -7.60 -7.47
C PRO A 24 -13.20 -8.55 -8.66
N PHE A 25 -12.03 -9.01 -9.13
CA PHE A 25 -11.92 -9.85 -10.33
C PHE A 25 -11.03 -11.07 -10.14
N LYS A 26 -10.18 -11.12 -9.11
CA LYS A 26 -9.27 -12.24 -8.87
C LYS A 26 -9.99 -13.34 -8.09
N PRO A 27 -10.22 -14.54 -8.64
CA PRO A 27 -10.92 -15.61 -7.93
C PRO A 27 -10.05 -16.20 -6.81
N ILE A 28 -10.65 -16.41 -5.65
CA ILE A 28 -10.08 -17.15 -4.52
C ILE A 28 -10.84 -18.46 -4.39
N THR A 29 -10.12 -19.58 -4.49
CA THR A 29 -10.70 -20.92 -4.34
C THR A 29 -10.60 -21.41 -2.91
N ARG A 30 -11.65 -22.06 -2.41
CA ARG A 30 -11.68 -22.64 -1.06
C ARG A 30 -12.26 -24.06 -1.13
N LYS A 31 -11.66 -24.98 -0.39
CA LYS A 31 -12.24 -26.32 -0.16
C LYS A 31 -13.18 -26.29 1.04
N GLY A 32 -14.16 -27.20 1.06
CA GLY A 32 -15.02 -27.40 2.21
C GLY A 32 -14.22 -27.68 3.48
N MET A 33 -14.77 -27.30 4.63
CA MET A 33 -14.15 -27.57 5.92
C MET A 33 -14.19 -29.09 6.20
N GLY A 34 -13.09 -29.67 6.70
CA GLY A 34 -13.02 -31.09 7.07
C GLY A 34 -12.55 -32.06 5.98
N HIS A 35 -12.23 -31.59 4.76
CA HIS A 35 -11.60 -32.44 3.75
C HIS A 35 -10.11 -32.69 4.05
N ARG A 36 -9.63 -33.88 3.69
CA ARG A 36 -8.19 -34.20 3.66
C ARG A 36 -7.48 -33.44 2.53
N MET A 37 -6.16 -33.37 2.60
CA MET A 37 -5.32 -32.84 1.51
C MET A 37 -5.43 -33.73 0.25
N GLY A 38 -5.26 -33.14 -0.93
CA GLY A 38 -5.45 -33.83 -2.23
C GLY A 38 -6.87 -33.70 -2.81
N GLY A 39 -7.18 -34.42 -3.90
CA GLY A 39 -8.51 -34.40 -4.52
C GLY A 39 -8.82 -33.16 -5.38
N GLY A 40 -7.82 -32.59 -6.05
CA GLY A 40 -8.00 -31.47 -6.98
C GLY A 40 -8.11 -30.09 -6.31
N LYS A 41 -8.49 -29.07 -7.09
CA LYS A 41 -8.65 -27.68 -6.63
C LYS A 41 -10.10 -27.43 -6.17
N GLY A 42 -10.29 -26.59 -5.16
CA GLY A 42 -11.63 -26.21 -4.70
C GLY A 42 -12.36 -25.30 -5.69
N ALA A 43 -13.68 -25.14 -5.49
CA ALA A 43 -14.48 -24.18 -6.24
C ALA A 43 -14.10 -22.73 -5.90
N ILE A 44 -14.52 -21.78 -6.74
CA ILE A 44 -14.36 -20.35 -6.49
C ILE A 44 -15.32 -19.93 -5.36
N ASP A 45 -14.78 -19.31 -4.32
CA ASP A 45 -15.50 -18.85 -3.14
C ASP A 45 -15.89 -17.38 -3.27
N HIS A 46 -14.91 -16.51 -3.53
CA HIS A 46 -15.14 -15.07 -3.74
C HIS A 46 -14.07 -14.46 -4.65
N TYR A 47 -14.29 -13.21 -5.05
CA TYR A 47 -13.34 -12.42 -5.83
C TYR A 47 -12.71 -11.33 -4.97
N VAL A 48 -11.44 -11.02 -5.24
CA VAL A 48 -10.69 -9.94 -4.58
C VAL A 48 -10.02 -9.02 -5.60
N THR A 49 -9.60 -7.84 -5.15
CA THR A 49 -8.74 -6.94 -5.93
C THR A 49 -7.36 -6.85 -5.28
N PRO A 50 -6.26 -7.22 -5.96
CA PRO A 50 -4.92 -7.07 -5.43
C PRO A 50 -4.51 -5.60 -5.38
N VAL A 51 -3.96 -5.17 -4.25
CA VAL A 51 -3.48 -3.80 -4.02
C VAL A 51 -2.00 -3.85 -3.63
N LYS A 52 -1.17 -3.04 -4.30
CA LYS A 52 0.25 -2.85 -3.97
C LYS A 52 0.43 -1.61 -3.10
N ALA A 53 1.52 -1.56 -2.33
CA ALA A 53 1.90 -0.38 -1.56
C ALA A 53 2.06 0.86 -2.46
N GLY A 54 1.68 2.03 -1.95
CA GLY A 54 1.71 3.29 -2.71
C GLY A 54 0.53 3.49 -3.67
N ARG A 55 -0.41 2.55 -3.77
CA ARG A 55 -1.61 2.70 -4.59
C ARG A 55 -2.67 3.55 -3.88
N LEU A 56 -3.25 4.51 -4.61
CA LEU A 56 -4.43 5.27 -4.17
C LEU A 56 -5.68 4.39 -4.25
N ILE A 57 -6.48 4.40 -3.19
CA ILE A 57 -7.69 3.57 -3.09
C ILE A 57 -8.95 4.36 -3.49
N VAL A 58 -9.14 5.51 -2.85
CA VAL A 58 -10.21 6.46 -3.11
C VAL A 58 -9.59 7.83 -3.29
N GLU A 59 -10.10 8.58 -4.24
CA GLU A 59 -9.77 9.98 -4.43
C GLU A 59 -10.98 10.83 -4.08
N VAL A 60 -10.77 11.88 -3.30
CA VAL A 60 -11.79 12.86 -2.95
C VAL A 60 -11.36 14.20 -3.51
N GLY A 61 -12.28 14.90 -4.14
CA GLY A 61 -12.06 16.24 -4.69
C GLY A 61 -13.29 17.12 -4.45
N GLY A 62 -13.16 18.41 -4.72
CA GLY A 62 -14.23 19.38 -4.50
C GLY A 62 -13.72 20.69 -3.92
N ARG A 63 -14.66 21.54 -3.50
CA ARG A 63 -14.37 22.79 -2.78
C ARG A 63 -14.30 22.50 -1.28
N CYS A 64 -13.21 21.87 -0.86
CA CYS A 64 -12.98 21.47 0.53
C CYS A 64 -11.49 21.53 0.87
N GLU A 65 -11.19 21.79 2.14
CA GLU A 65 -9.82 21.74 2.65
C GLU A 65 -9.44 20.33 3.08
N PHE A 66 -8.13 20.03 3.09
CA PHE A 66 -7.65 18.71 3.52
C PHE A 66 -8.08 18.36 4.95
N LYS A 67 -8.15 19.36 5.85
CA LYS A 67 -8.56 19.17 7.25
C LYS A 67 -9.98 18.60 7.38
N GLU A 68 -10.89 19.01 6.50
CA GLU A 68 -12.29 18.55 6.50
C GLU A 68 -12.39 17.07 6.11
N VAL A 69 -11.60 16.66 5.12
CA VAL A 69 -11.62 15.28 4.60
C VAL A 69 -10.75 14.32 5.41
N GLN A 70 -9.70 14.82 6.06
CA GLN A 70 -8.71 14.01 6.76
C GLN A 70 -9.36 13.10 7.81
N GLY A 71 -10.29 13.62 8.61
CA GLY A 71 -10.90 12.86 9.72
C GLY A 71 -11.59 11.57 9.27
N PHE A 72 -12.47 11.65 8.25
CA PHE A 72 -13.17 10.45 7.77
C PHE A 72 -12.28 9.57 6.90
N LEU A 73 -11.30 10.13 6.18
CA LEU A 73 -10.35 9.35 5.40
C LEU A 73 -9.41 8.53 6.30
N ASP A 74 -8.94 9.10 7.40
CA ASP A 74 -8.14 8.37 8.39
C ASP A 74 -8.99 7.29 9.09
N GLN A 75 -10.26 7.59 9.42
CA GLN A 75 -11.17 6.57 9.94
C GLN A 75 -11.34 5.38 8.98
N VAL A 76 -11.41 5.64 7.67
CA VAL A 76 -11.46 4.58 6.65
C VAL A 76 -10.12 3.84 6.58
N ALA A 77 -9.00 4.57 6.60
CA ALA A 77 -7.66 4.01 6.54
C ALA A 77 -7.39 3.03 7.68
N HIS A 78 -7.79 3.35 8.91
CA HIS A 78 -7.65 2.45 10.07
C HIS A 78 -8.45 1.15 9.97
N LYS A 79 -9.51 1.13 9.14
CA LYS A 79 -10.31 -0.08 8.93
C LYS A 79 -9.82 -0.93 7.75
N LEU A 80 -8.81 -0.47 7.01
CA LEU A 80 -8.22 -1.25 5.92
C LEU A 80 -7.31 -2.35 6.48
N PRO A 81 -7.21 -3.50 5.79
CA PRO A 81 -6.38 -4.62 6.25
C PRO A 81 -4.87 -4.41 6.02
N PHE A 82 -4.46 -3.20 5.62
CA PHE A 82 -3.08 -2.80 5.37
C PHE A 82 -2.87 -1.34 5.83
N PRO A 83 -1.63 -0.96 6.19
CA PRO A 83 -1.33 0.42 6.57
C PRO A 83 -1.70 1.38 5.44
N ALA A 84 -2.54 2.35 5.77
CA ALA A 84 -2.98 3.41 4.87
C ALA A 84 -2.95 4.74 5.63
N LYS A 85 -2.88 5.84 4.89
CA LYS A 85 -2.82 7.19 5.44
C LYS A 85 -3.57 8.13 4.49
N ALA A 86 -4.35 9.07 5.04
CA ALA A 86 -4.89 10.15 4.23
C ALA A 86 -3.74 11.05 3.76
N VAL A 87 -3.69 11.33 2.45
CA VAL A 87 -2.70 12.20 1.85
C VAL A 87 -3.38 13.16 0.88
N SER A 88 -2.89 14.39 0.86
CA SER A 88 -3.15 15.40 -0.16
C SER A 88 -1.98 15.46 -1.14
N ARG A 89 -2.14 16.23 -2.22
CA ARG A 89 -1.05 16.49 -3.17
C ARG A 89 0.19 17.06 -2.47
N GLU A 90 0.01 18.12 -1.69
CA GLU A 90 1.11 18.80 -0.99
C GLU A 90 1.80 17.91 0.05
N THR A 91 1.02 17.18 0.85
CA THR A 91 1.57 16.29 1.87
C THR A 91 2.30 15.09 1.25
N LEU A 92 1.82 14.57 0.11
CA LEU A 92 2.50 13.51 -0.63
C LEU A 92 3.81 14.00 -1.28
N GLU A 93 3.80 15.20 -1.87
CA GLU A 93 5.01 15.83 -2.41
C GLU A 93 6.05 16.07 -1.32
N LYS A 94 5.63 16.59 -0.16
CA LYS A 94 6.49 16.76 1.00
C LYS A 94 7.09 15.43 1.48
N MET A 95 6.26 14.40 1.66
CA MET A 95 6.74 13.06 2.09
C MET A 95 7.79 12.48 1.13
N ARG A 96 7.69 12.75 -0.17
CA ARG A 96 8.69 12.31 -1.16
C ARG A 96 9.98 13.10 -1.04
N LYS A 97 9.90 14.43 -0.92
CA LYS A 97 11.08 15.30 -0.73
C LYS A 97 11.81 14.97 0.58
N ASP A 98 11.08 14.81 1.68
CA ASP A 98 11.65 14.44 2.98
C ASP A 98 12.39 13.09 2.89
N GLN A 99 11.86 12.15 2.10
CA GLN A 99 12.49 10.85 1.87
C GLN A 99 13.76 10.96 1.02
N GLU A 100 13.72 11.72 -0.07
CA GLU A 100 14.89 12.01 -0.91
C GLU A 100 16.00 12.72 -0.12
N GLU A 101 15.63 13.69 0.72
CA GLU A 101 16.55 14.40 1.60
C GLU A 101 17.23 13.44 2.60
N ARG A 102 16.48 12.52 3.21
CA ARG A 102 17.04 11.51 4.13
C ARG A 102 18.01 10.56 3.43
N GLU A 103 17.75 10.23 2.17
CA GLU A 103 18.64 9.39 1.35
C GLU A 103 19.93 10.12 0.97
N GLN A 104 19.83 11.40 0.60
CA GLN A 104 20.98 12.23 0.25
C GLN A 104 21.84 12.58 1.46
N ASN A 105 21.22 12.88 2.60
CA ASN A 105 21.89 13.28 3.83
C ASN A 105 22.30 12.09 4.72
N ASN A 106 22.19 10.86 4.22
CA ASN A 106 22.56 9.66 4.95
C ASN A 106 24.08 9.64 5.25
N GLN A 107 24.43 9.78 6.52
CA GLN A 107 25.83 9.76 6.98
C GLN A 107 26.45 8.37 6.93
N ASN A 108 25.64 7.31 6.87
CA ASN A 108 26.15 5.95 6.79
C ASN A 108 26.70 5.68 5.37
N PRO A 109 28.00 5.41 5.21
CA PRO A 109 28.59 5.14 3.88
C PRO A 109 28.13 3.81 3.26
N TRP A 110 27.43 2.98 4.03
CA TRP A 110 26.94 1.67 3.64
C TRP A 110 25.43 1.69 3.41
N THR A 111 25.01 1.78 2.15
CA THR A 111 23.60 1.65 1.76
C THR A 111 23.25 0.22 1.40
N PHE A 112 21.99 -0.16 1.62
CA PHE A 112 21.50 -1.50 1.26
C PHE A 112 21.68 -1.76 -0.24
N GLU A 113 21.32 -0.77 -1.08
CA GLU A 113 21.45 -0.85 -2.53
C GLU A 113 22.91 -1.13 -2.93
N ARG A 114 23.89 -0.42 -2.37
CA ARG A 114 25.31 -0.63 -2.67
C ARG A 114 25.76 -2.04 -2.32
N ILE A 115 25.42 -2.52 -1.12
CA ILE A 115 25.81 -3.86 -0.66
C ILE A 115 25.18 -4.96 -1.53
N ALA A 116 23.87 -4.84 -1.81
CA ALA A 116 23.12 -5.84 -2.56
C ALA A 116 23.54 -5.87 -4.05
N THR A 117 23.71 -4.70 -4.68
CA THR A 117 24.12 -4.60 -6.08
C THR A 117 25.57 -5.03 -6.31
N ALA A 118 26.49 -4.72 -5.41
CA ALA A 118 27.88 -5.17 -5.51
C ALA A 118 28.10 -6.61 -5.01
N ASN A 119 27.07 -7.28 -4.47
CA ASN A 119 27.18 -8.61 -3.85
C ASN A 119 28.29 -8.68 -2.79
N MET A 120 28.39 -7.65 -1.96
CA MET A 120 29.40 -7.61 -0.91
C MET A 120 29.19 -8.77 0.07
N LEU A 121 30.29 -9.41 0.50
CA LEU A 121 30.28 -10.57 1.40
C LEU A 121 29.44 -11.77 0.90
N GLY A 122 29.11 -11.82 -0.40
CA GLY A 122 28.28 -12.88 -0.96
C GLY A 122 26.82 -12.85 -0.47
N ILE A 123 26.33 -11.70 0.00
CA ILE A 123 25.00 -11.57 0.63
C ILE A 123 23.84 -11.99 -0.29
N ARG A 124 24.03 -11.99 -1.62
CA ARG A 124 22.99 -12.44 -2.57
C ARG A 124 22.58 -13.89 -2.39
N LYS A 125 23.37 -14.71 -1.68
CA LYS A 125 22.97 -16.08 -1.31
C LYS A 125 21.70 -16.11 -0.46
N VAL A 126 21.43 -15.05 0.31
CA VAL A 126 20.27 -14.95 1.21
C VAL A 126 19.25 -13.89 0.79
N LEU A 127 19.59 -13.04 -0.18
CA LEU A 127 18.68 -12.01 -0.72
C LEU A 127 17.82 -12.56 -1.85
N SER A 128 16.66 -11.93 -2.03
CA SER A 128 15.79 -12.14 -3.17
C SER A 128 16.28 -11.33 -4.38
N PRO A 129 16.11 -11.82 -5.61
CA PRO A 129 16.37 -11.02 -6.81
C PRO A 129 15.60 -9.70 -6.84
N TYR A 130 14.40 -9.66 -6.23
CA TYR A 130 13.57 -8.46 -6.15
C TYR A 130 14.18 -7.37 -5.26
N ASP A 131 15.03 -7.72 -4.31
CA ASP A 131 15.65 -6.76 -3.37
C ASP A 131 16.57 -5.77 -4.09
N LEU A 132 17.13 -6.18 -5.25
CA LEU A 132 17.91 -5.32 -6.12
C LEU A 132 17.10 -4.13 -6.64
N THR A 133 15.80 -4.33 -6.89
CA THR A 133 14.88 -3.26 -7.33
C THR A 133 14.19 -2.55 -6.17
N GLN A 134 13.92 -3.28 -5.08
CA GLN A 134 13.16 -2.79 -3.94
C GLN A 134 14.03 -2.05 -2.92
N LYS A 135 15.36 -2.13 -3.05
CA LYS A 135 16.35 -1.40 -2.25
C LYS A 135 16.15 -1.57 -0.74
N GLY A 136 15.67 -2.74 -0.31
CA GLY A 136 15.41 -3.06 1.09
C GLY A 136 14.23 -2.32 1.73
N ARG A 137 13.40 -1.59 0.96
CA ARG A 137 12.21 -0.88 1.47
C ARG A 137 10.97 -1.74 1.58
N TYR A 138 11.02 -2.96 1.05
CA TYR A 138 9.91 -3.88 1.03
C TYR A 138 10.30 -5.22 1.62
N TRP A 139 9.38 -5.81 2.37
CA TRP A 139 9.48 -7.20 2.83
C TRP A 139 8.12 -7.88 2.69
N GLY A 140 8.02 -8.79 1.72
CA GLY A 140 6.73 -9.38 1.34
C GLY A 140 5.72 -8.31 0.91
N LYS A 141 4.67 -8.10 1.72
CA LYS A 141 3.63 -7.09 1.47
C LYS A 141 3.86 -5.75 2.19
N PHE A 142 4.84 -5.68 3.09
CA PHE A 142 5.04 -4.52 3.96
C PHE A 142 6.01 -3.53 3.33
N TYR A 143 5.74 -2.23 3.52
CA TYR A 143 6.60 -1.13 3.11
C TYR A 143 7.20 -0.48 4.36
N MET A 144 8.51 -0.23 4.33
CA MET A 144 9.27 0.37 5.43
C MET A 144 9.64 1.82 5.05
N PRO A 145 8.84 2.83 5.44
CA PRO A 145 9.09 4.23 5.09
C PRO A 145 10.37 4.79 5.73
N GLU A 146 10.84 4.17 6.81
CA GLU A 146 12.01 4.64 7.52
C GLU A 146 13.33 4.17 6.90
N ARG A 147 13.30 3.17 6.01
CA ARG A 147 14.49 2.67 5.30
C ARG A 147 14.95 3.67 4.24
N VAL A 148 16.25 3.95 4.23
CA VAL A 148 16.95 4.78 3.24
C VAL A 148 17.99 3.96 2.48
#